data_AF-A0A834QHD5-F1
#
_entry.id   AF-A0A834QHD5-F1
#
_cell.length_a   1.000
_cell.length_b   1.000
_cell.length_c   1.000
_cell.angle_alpha   90.00
_cell.angle_beta   90.00
_cell.angle_gamma   90.00
#
_symmetry.space_group_name_H-M   'P 1'
#
loop_
_entity.id
_entity.type
_entity.pdbx_description
1 polymer ?
#
loop_
_entity_poly.entity_id
_entity_poly.type
_entity_poly.pdbx_seq_one_letter_code
_entity_poly.pdbx_strand_id
1 'polypeptide(L)'
;MEEFSDFNNYINYMESHAAYRAGLAKVIPHKEWRARQFYDDVSDILIVIPLQQVVHLIPQNESRYVHLIPPNEESHDIYGADISGSLFDENTKEWNLGHLGTIQDLLEQECGVDIEGVNTPYLYFGMWKTTFAWHTEDMELYSINYFHFGEQKTWCAVSPEHGQRLELLARELFLGSSQGCEAFLRHKVALISPTVLKENGIPFNHMTQEAGEFMVTFPYGYHAGFNPGFSCAEGINFAIL
;
A
#
# COMPACT_ATOMS: atom_id res chain seq x y z
N MET A 1 19.95 -15.59 4.19
CA MET A 1 20.81 -14.50 3.70
C MET A 1 20.93 -14.61 2.18
N GLU A 2 21.28 -15.78 1.65
CA GLU A 2 21.33 -16.05 0.20
C GLU A 2 19.98 -15.86 -0.53
N GLU A 3 18.86 -16.26 0.07
CA GLU A 3 17.53 -16.01 -0.56
C GLU A 3 17.14 -14.52 -0.57
N PHE A 4 17.64 -13.71 0.36
CA PHE A 4 17.29 -12.29 0.49
C PHE A 4 18.22 -11.39 -0.34
N SER A 5 19.35 -11.91 -0.85
CA SER A 5 20.31 -11.09 -1.60
C SER A 5 19.85 -10.75 -3.02
N ASP A 6 18.89 -11.50 -3.57
CA ASP A 6 18.36 -11.28 -4.91
C ASP A 6 16.84 -11.10 -4.86
N PHE A 7 16.41 -9.84 -5.00
CA PHE A 7 15.01 -9.45 -4.94
C PHE A 7 14.18 -10.17 -6.01
N ASN A 8 14.60 -10.12 -7.28
CA ASN A 8 13.85 -10.70 -8.40
C ASN A 8 13.69 -12.22 -8.24
N ASN A 9 14.76 -12.92 -7.85
CA ASN A 9 14.69 -14.36 -7.61
C ASN A 9 13.75 -14.70 -6.44
N TYR A 10 13.73 -13.88 -5.39
CA TYR A 10 12.82 -14.11 -4.27
C TYR A 10 11.35 -13.85 -4.65
N ILE A 11 11.06 -12.81 -5.44
CA ILE A 11 9.69 -12.59 -5.95
C ILE A 11 9.25 -13.78 -6.82
N ASN A 12 10.10 -14.25 -7.74
CA ASN A 12 9.82 -15.43 -8.56
C ASN A 12 9.56 -16.69 -7.71
N TYR A 13 10.31 -16.86 -6.62
CA TYR A 13 10.08 -17.93 -5.65
C TYR A 13 8.73 -17.78 -4.94
N MET A 14 8.33 -16.56 -4.53
CA MET A 14 7.01 -16.32 -3.95
C MET A 14 5.89 -16.67 -4.94
N GLU A 15 6.06 -16.33 -6.22
CA GLU A 15 5.10 -16.68 -7.26
C GLU A 15 5.02 -18.17 -7.54
N SER A 16 6.15 -18.88 -7.52
CA SER A 16 6.17 -20.34 -7.68
C SER A 16 5.42 -21.07 -6.55
N HIS A 17 5.23 -20.40 -5.41
CA HIS A 17 4.42 -20.86 -4.28
C HIS A 17 3.01 -20.24 -4.25
N ALA A 18 2.59 -19.63 -5.36
CA ALA A 18 1.27 -19.05 -5.57
C ALA A 18 0.91 -17.90 -4.61
N ALA A 19 1.89 -17.17 -4.07
CA ALA A 19 1.64 -16.01 -3.20
C ALA A 19 0.76 -14.95 -3.89
N TYR A 20 0.94 -14.75 -5.20
CA TYR A 20 0.15 -13.82 -6.01
C TYR A 20 -1.36 -14.06 -5.97
N ARG A 21 -1.81 -15.30 -5.69
CA ARG A 21 -3.24 -15.62 -5.58
C ARG A 21 -3.91 -14.90 -4.42
N ALA A 22 -3.17 -14.53 -3.38
CA ALA A 22 -3.71 -13.74 -2.29
C ALA A 22 -3.81 -12.24 -2.63
N GLY A 23 -3.09 -11.78 -3.66
CA GLY A 23 -2.95 -10.36 -4.01
C GLY A 23 -2.00 -9.58 -3.10
N LEU A 24 -1.58 -10.16 -1.98
CA LEU A 24 -0.74 -9.52 -0.96
C LEU A 24 0.09 -10.58 -0.23
N ALA A 25 1.37 -10.30 0.01
CA ALA A 25 2.24 -11.13 0.84
C ALA A 25 3.10 -10.29 1.78
N LYS A 26 3.52 -10.90 2.89
CA LYS A 26 4.48 -10.33 3.82
C LYS A 26 5.82 -11.04 3.69
N VAL A 27 6.90 -10.26 3.73
CA VAL A 27 8.26 -10.77 3.82
C VAL A 27 8.90 -10.22 5.09
N ILE A 28 9.37 -11.13 5.94
CA ILE A 28 10.06 -10.78 7.18
C ILE A 28 11.56 -10.94 6.92
N PRO A 29 12.34 -9.85 6.90
CA PRO A 29 13.77 -9.94 6.68
C PRO A 29 14.47 -10.63 7.85
N HIS A 30 15.74 -11.02 7.63
CA HIS A 30 16.53 -11.61 8.70
C HIS A 30 16.66 -10.65 9.89
N LYS A 31 16.66 -11.18 11.12
CA LYS A 31 16.68 -10.37 12.36
C LYS A 31 17.87 -9.42 12.49
N GLU A 32 18.94 -9.66 11.75
CA GLU A 32 20.15 -8.81 11.74
C GLU A 32 20.15 -7.78 10.61
N TRP A 33 19.31 -7.96 9.59
CA TRP A 33 19.20 -7.02 8.48
C TRP A 33 18.45 -5.75 8.91
N ARG A 34 18.91 -4.59 8.44
CA ARG A 34 18.32 -3.29 8.71
C ARG A 34 18.37 -2.46 7.43
N ALA A 35 17.29 -1.77 7.09
CA ALA A 35 17.29 -0.80 6.00
C ALA A 35 18.18 0.42 6.28
N ARG A 36 18.21 0.82 7.55
CA ARG A 36 18.89 2.02 8.07
C ARG A 36 19.41 1.77 9.49
N GLN A 37 20.58 2.33 9.83
CA GLN A 37 21.16 2.20 11.18
C GLN A 37 20.43 3.01 12.27
N PHE A 38 20.13 4.28 11.98
CA PHE A 38 19.55 5.23 12.95
C PHE A 38 18.50 6.11 12.28
N TYR A 39 17.46 6.51 13.01
CA TYR A 39 16.37 7.36 12.51
C TYR A 39 16.32 8.73 13.21
N ASP A 40 17.41 9.15 13.83
CA ASP A 40 17.45 10.37 14.65
C ASP A 40 17.22 11.65 13.83
N ASP A 41 17.55 11.62 12.55
CA ASP A 41 17.42 12.73 11.60
C ASP A 41 16.06 12.79 10.89
N VAL A 42 15.19 11.80 11.10
CA VAL A 42 13.85 11.79 10.51
C VAL A 42 13.02 13.00 10.95
N SER A 43 13.28 13.52 12.16
CA SER A 43 12.57 14.71 12.67
C SER A 43 12.87 16.00 11.89
N ASP A 44 13.93 16.00 11.07
CA ASP A 44 14.30 17.13 10.21
C ASP A 44 13.62 17.07 8.83
N ILE A 45 12.90 15.98 8.52
CA ILE A 45 12.19 15.81 7.24
C ILE A 45 11.00 16.77 7.17
N LEU A 46 10.98 17.59 6.11
CA LEU A 46 9.89 18.52 5.85
C LEU A 46 8.75 17.82 5.09
N ILE A 47 7.60 17.70 5.74
CA ILE A 47 6.35 17.30 5.08
C ILE A 47 5.73 18.54 4.44
N VAL A 48 5.97 18.73 3.13
CA VAL A 48 5.60 19.97 2.42
C VAL A 48 4.08 20.11 2.25
N ILE A 49 3.39 19.02 1.93
CA ILE A 49 1.96 19.01 1.59
C ILE A 49 1.25 17.88 2.37
N PRO A 50 1.05 18.03 3.69
CA PRO A 50 0.29 17.05 4.45
C PRO A 50 -1.19 17.06 4.00
N LEU A 51 -1.79 15.88 3.89
CA LEU A 51 -3.17 15.71 3.44
C LEU A 51 -4.11 15.51 4.62
N GLN A 52 -5.10 16.39 4.78
CA GLN A 52 -6.20 16.15 5.70
C GLN A 52 -7.21 15.20 5.05
N GLN A 53 -7.38 14.01 5.65
CA GLN A 53 -8.33 13.02 5.17
C GLN A 53 -9.69 13.27 5.79
N VAL A 54 -10.66 13.68 4.98
CA VAL A 54 -12.06 13.85 5.39
C VAL A 54 -12.88 12.70 4.84
N VAL A 55 -13.46 11.90 5.73
CA VAL A 55 -14.24 10.72 5.35
C VAL A 55 -15.73 10.98 5.55
N HIS A 56 -16.51 10.84 4.48
CA HIS A 56 -17.97 10.94 4.53
C HIS A 56 -18.61 9.55 4.47
N LEU A 57 -19.53 9.29 5.39
CA LEU A 57 -20.36 8.08 5.38
C LEU A 57 -21.49 8.24 4.35
N ILE A 58 -21.81 7.17 3.62
CA ILE A 58 -22.94 7.16 2.69
C ILE A 58 -24.23 6.84 3.49
N PRO A 59 -25.23 7.74 3.55
CA PRO A 59 -26.37 7.65 4.47
C PRO A 59 -27.30 6.43 4.29
N GLN A 60 -27.27 5.74 3.13
CA GLN A 60 -28.23 4.68 2.83
C GLN A 60 -28.00 3.36 3.59
N ASN A 61 -26.96 3.26 4.43
CA ASN A 61 -26.59 2.02 5.12
C ASN A 61 -25.83 2.30 6.45
N GLU A 62 -26.24 3.34 7.18
CA GLU A 62 -25.61 3.82 8.43
C GLU A 62 -25.42 2.72 9.52
N SER A 63 -26.16 1.61 9.47
CA SER A 63 -26.02 0.49 10.42
C SER A 63 -24.99 -0.58 10.00
N ARG A 64 -24.35 -0.44 8.82
CA ARG A 64 -23.46 -1.47 8.23
C ARG A 64 -22.05 -0.97 7.93
N TYR A 65 -21.82 0.34 7.99
CA TYR A 65 -20.55 0.94 7.62
C TYR A 65 -19.63 1.17 8.81
N VAL A 66 -18.52 0.41 8.77
CA VAL A 66 -17.19 0.78 9.26
C VAL A 66 -17.05 0.85 10.80
N HIS A 67 -16.62 -0.26 11.40
CA HIS A 67 -15.98 -0.25 12.73
C HIS A 67 -14.56 0.38 12.73
N LEU A 68 -14.10 0.98 11.62
CA LEU A 68 -12.79 1.64 11.54
C LEU A 68 -12.84 3.13 11.91
N ILE A 69 -14.03 3.75 11.93
CA ILE A 69 -14.27 5.13 12.36
C ILE A 69 -15.52 5.08 13.25
N PRO A 70 -15.45 5.48 14.53
CA PRO A 70 -16.62 5.48 15.39
C PRO A 70 -17.74 6.35 14.76
N PRO A 71 -19.00 5.88 14.78
CA PRO A 71 -20.10 6.70 14.28
C PRO A 71 -20.18 8.01 15.09
N ASN A 72 -20.29 9.13 14.37
CA ASN A 72 -20.41 10.52 14.86
C ASN A 72 -19.12 11.34 15.08
N GLU A 73 -17.96 10.90 14.60
CA GLU A 73 -16.78 11.78 14.49
C GLU A 73 -16.39 11.96 13.02
N GLU A 74 -16.45 13.20 12.52
CA GLU A 74 -15.66 13.58 11.35
C GLU A 74 -14.19 13.38 11.73
N SER A 75 -13.53 12.43 11.08
CA SER A 75 -12.08 12.30 11.22
C SER A 75 -11.43 13.32 10.29
N HIS A 76 -10.52 14.10 10.86
CA HIS A 76 -9.76 15.17 10.21
C HIS A 76 -8.28 14.84 10.35
N ASP A 77 -7.93 13.59 10.05
CA ASP A 77 -6.62 13.06 10.32
C ASP A 77 -5.64 13.52 9.24
N ILE A 78 -4.44 13.90 9.66
CA ILE A 78 -3.43 14.42 8.75
C ILE A 78 -2.53 13.25 8.34
N TYR A 79 -2.36 13.05 7.03
CA TYR A 79 -1.48 12.04 6.49
C TYR A 79 -0.32 12.70 5.74
N GLY A 80 0.92 12.44 6.18
CA GLY A 80 2.12 12.85 5.47
C GLY A 80 2.45 11.85 4.37
N ALA A 81 1.62 11.80 3.33
CA ALA A 81 1.76 10.87 2.21
C ALA A 81 2.50 11.51 1.03
N ASP A 82 2.96 10.66 0.11
CA ASP A 82 3.51 11.03 -1.20
C ASP A 82 4.72 11.97 -1.11
N ILE A 83 5.61 11.72 -0.14
CA ILE A 83 6.84 12.49 0.04
C ILE A 83 7.97 11.80 -0.73
N SER A 84 8.44 12.43 -1.81
CA SER A 84 9.59 11.93 -2.58
C SER A 84 10.83 11.77 -1.70
N GLY A 85 11.39 10.56 -1.64
CA GLY A 85 12.60 10.28 -0.87
C GLY A 85 12.69 8.84 -0.39
N SER A 86 13.88 8.46 0.10
CA SER A 86 14.13 7.15 0.71
C SER A 86 14.86 7.31 2.03
N LEU A 87 14.52 6.45 3.00
CA LEU A 87 15.21 6.34 4.29
C LEU A 87 16.24 5.22 4.31
N PHE A 88 16.36 4.42 3.24
CA PHE A 88 17.40 3.39 3.16
C PHE A 88 18.80 4.02 3.17
N ASP A 89 19.73 3.44 3.94
CA ASP A 89 21.13 3.86 3.87
C ASP A 89 21.72 3.52 2.49
N GLU A 90 22.59 4.39 1.96
CA GLU A 90 23.23 4.19 0.63
C GLU A 90 24.02 2.88 0.53
N ASN A 91 24.49 2.37 1.66
CA ASN A 91 25.24 1.11 1.74
C ASN A 91 24.34 -0.13 1.83
N THR A 92 23.02 0.01 2.03
CA THR A 92 22.07 -1.10 2.01
C THR A 92 21.87 -1.58 0.58
N LYS A 93 22.28 -2.82 0.28
CA LYS A 93 22.27 -3.38 -1.08
C LYS A 93 21.09 -4.31 -1.33
N GLU A 94 20.69 -5.06 -0.32
CA GLU A 94 19.55 -5.97 -0.42
C GLU A 94 18.25 -5.20 -0.24
N TRP A 95 17.31 -5.36 -1.19
CA TRP A 95 15.94 -4.85 -1.08
C TRP A 95 15.86 -3.34 -0.83
N ASN A 96 16.80 -2.58 -1.38
CA ASN A 96 16.76 -1.13 -1.32
C ASN A 96 15.68 -0.62 -2.28
N LEU A 97 14.65 0.04 -1.75
CA LEU A 97 13.49 0.50 -2.53
C LEU A 97 13.87 1.54 -3.58
N GLY A 98 14.95 2.31 -3.38
CA GLY A 98 15.48 3.21 -4.40
C GLY A 98 16.12 2.49 -5.58
N HIS A 99 16.56 1.23 -5.41
CA HIS A 99 17.30 0.46 -6.40
C HIS A 99 16.99 -1.04 -6.26
N LEU A 100 15.78 -1.45 -6.64
CA LEU A 100 15.36 -2.84 -6.57
C LEU A 100 16.04 -3.72 -7.63
N GLY A 101 16.59 -3.13 -8.70
CA GLY A 101 17.25 -3.85 -9.77
C GLY A 101 16.28 -4.64 -10.64
N THR A 102 15.09 -4.09 -10.86
CA THR A 102 14.03 -4.75 -11.62
C THR A 102 13.94 -4.21 -13.05
N ILE A 103 13.06 -4.76 -13.89
CA ILE A 103 12.86 -4.17 -15.24
C ILE A 103 12.18 -2.81 -15.20
N GLN A 104 11.56 -2.43 -14.07
CA GLN A 104 10.99 -1.09 -13.91
C GLN A 104 12.09 -0.02 -13.95
N ASP A 105 13.29 -0.34 -13.47
CA ASP A 105 14.45 0.56 -13.47
C ASP A 105 14.89 0.94 -14.90
N LEU A 106 14.55 0.11 -15.90
CA LEU A 106 14.82 0.41 -17.32
C LEU A 106 14.06 1.63 -17.82
N LEU A 107 12.93 1.99 -17.20
CA LEU A 107 12.15 3.18 -17.58
C LEU A 107 12.97 4.46 -17.39
N GLU A 108 13.70 4.57 -16.28
CA GLU A 108 14.63 5.68 -16.07
C GLU A 108 15.88 5.49 -16.95
N GLN A 109 16.49 4.30 -16.91
CA GLN A 109 17.81 4.07 -17.52
C GLN A 109 17.82 4.16 -19.06
N GLU A 110 16.77 3.68 -19.71
CA GLU A 110 16.69 3.63 -21.17
C GLU A 110 15.81 4.75 -21.76
N CYS A 111 14.76 5.18 -21.04
CA CYS A 111 13.84 6.20 -21.53
C CYS A 111 14.03 7.58 -20.88
N GLY A 112 14.77 7.68 -19.77
CA GLY A 112 14.95 8.94 -19.04
C GLY A 112 13.65 9.46 -18.42
N VAL A 113 12.74 8.55 -18.04
CA VAL A 113 11.41 8.90 -17.52
C VAL A 113 11.33 8.58 -16.03
N ASP A 114 11.10 9.61 -15.22
CA ASP A 114 10.80 9.50 -13.80
C ASP A 114 9.32 9.79 -13.56
N ILE A 115 8.67 8.89 -12.85
CA ILE A 115 7.28 9.00 -12.41
C ILE A 115 7.30 8.85 -10.88
N GLU A 116 7.09 9.97 -10.20
CA GLU A 116 7.14 10.03 -8.73
C GLU A 116 6.19 9.00 -8.09
N GLY A 117 6.72 8.22 -7.14
CA GLY A 117 5.98 7.15 -6.45
C GLY A 117 5.84 5.84 -7.22
N VAL A 118 6.09 5.84 -8.54
CA VAL A 118 6.02 4.63 -9.37
C VAL A 118 7.40 4.00 -9.53
N ASN A 119 8.36 4.71 -10.12
CA ASN A 119 9.76 4.23 -10.23
C ASN A 119 10.73 5.03 -9.35
N THR A 120 10.21 5.84 -8.43
CA THR A 120 10.98 6.48 -7.36
C THR A 120 10.24 6.32 -6.02
N PRO A 121 10.94 6.16 -4.89
CA PRO A 121 10.28 5.86 -3.62
C PRO A 121 9.50 7.05 -3.04
N TYR A 122 8.40 6.72 -2.37
CA TYR A 122 7.64 7.61 -1.51
C TYR A 122 7.70 7.21 -0.04
N LEU A 123 7.83 8.21 0.83
CA LEU A 123 7.67 8.10 2.27
C LEU A 123 6.23 8.45 2.68
N TYR A 124 5.76 7.72 3.68
CA TYR A 124 4.41 7.86 4.24
C TYR A 124 4.50 7.93 5.76
N PHE A 125 4.17 9.09 6.33
CA PHE A 125 4.06 9.32 7.76
C PHE A 125 2.60 9.20 8.22
N GLY A 126 2.27 8.05 8.80
CA GLY A 126 0.94 7.75 9.31
C GLY A 126 0.71 8.31 10.71
N MET A 127 -0.57 8.50 11.03
CA MET A 127 -1.07 8.65 12.41
C MET A 127 -2.37 7.86 12.57
N TRP A 128 -2.91 7.83 13.80
CA TRP A 128 -4.19 7.19 14.09
C TRP A 128 -5.25 7.55 13.04
N LYS A 129 -5.97 6.53 12.53
CA LYS A 129 -7.04 6.61 11.52
C LYS A 129 -6.62 7.01 10.09
N THR A 130 -5.38 7.42 9.84
CA THR A 130 -4.93 7.65 8.45
C THR A 130 -5.09 6.38 7.62
N THR A 131 -5.65 6.50 6.42
CA THR A 131 -6.20 5.39 5.64
C THR A 131 -5.71 5.43 4.19
N PHE A 132 -5.55 4.28 3.56
CA PHE A 132 -5.39 4.15 2.12
C PHE A 132 -6.58 3.36 1.56
N ALA A 133 -7.25 3.92 0.57
CA ALA A 133 -8.49 3.40 0.03
C ALA A 133 -8.29 2.17 -0.86
N TRP A 134 -9.39 1.51 -1.25
CA TRP A 134 -9.35 0.38 -2.16
C TRP A 134 -8.81 0.80 -3.53
N HIS A 135 -7.68 0.21 -3.92
CA HIS A 135 -7.08 0.42 -5.24
C HIS A 135 -6.22 -0.78 -5.66
N THR A 136 -5.85 -0.78 -6.93
CA THR A 136 -4.69 -1.49 -7.47
C THR A 136 -3.64 -0.44 -7.86
N GLU A 137 -2.40 -0.88 -8.03
CA GLU A 137 -1.31 0.00 -8.43
C GLU A 137 -1.50 0.57 -9.83
N ASP A 138 -0.77 1.64 -10.12
CA ASP A 138 -0.70 2.21 -11.46
C ASP A 138 -0.22 1.16 -12.45
N MET A 139 -0.90 1.09 -13.59
CA MET A 139 -0.68 0.07 -14.62
C MET A 139 -0.76 -1.39 -14.13
N GLU A 140 -1.40 -1.61 -12.96
CA GLU A 140 -1.48 -2.93 -12.31
C GLU A 140 -0.10 -3.53 -12.02
N LEU A 141 0.89 -2.68 -11.74
CA LEU A 141 2.23 -3.08 -11.31
C LEU A 141 2.19 -3.81 -9.96
N TYR A 142 3.32 -4.42 -9.61
CA TYR A 142 3.57 -4.80 -8.21
C TYR A 142 3.84 -3.53 -7.40
N SER A 143 3.64 -3.61 -6.08
CA SER A 143 4.28 -2.66 -5.17
C SER A 143 4.93 -3.36 -4.01
N ILE A 144 5.95 -2.70 -3.46
CA ILE A 144 6.58 -3.09 -2.21
C ILE A 144 6.47 -1.94 -1.22
N ASN A 145 6.20 -2.27 0.03
CA ASN A 145 6.15 -1.34 1.14
C ASN A 145 7.02 -1.85 2.29
N TYR A 146 8.02 -1.07 2.69
CA TYR A 146 8.83 -1.35 3.89
C TYR A 146 8.36 -0.48 5.05
N PHE A 147 8.17 -1.08 6.22
CA PHE A 147 7.72 -0.36 7.41
C PHE A 147 8.91 0.01 8.29
N HIS A 148 9.37 1.25 8.23
CA HIS A 148 10.59 1.68 8.93
C HIS A 148 10.45 1.62 10.45
N PHE A 149 9.40 2.23 11.00
CA PHE A 149 9.15 2.30 12.45
C PHE A 149 7.72 2.72 12.79
N GLY A 150 7.37 2.59 14.07
CA GLY A 150 6.11 3.06 14.65
C GLY A 150 5.07 1.96 14.86
N GLU A 151 3.82 2.38 15.03
CA GLU A 151 2.67 1.49 15.29
C GLU A 151 2.29 0.69 14.05
N GLN A 152 1.94 -0.59 14.23
CA GLN A 152 1.66 -1.55 13.15
C GLN A 152 0.65 -1.05 12.09
N LYS A 153 0.80 -1.36 10.81
CA LYS A 153 -0.17 -1.01 9.74
C LYS A 153 -1.12 -2.18 9.45
N THR A 154 -2.42 -1.94 9.29
CA THR A 154 -3.36 -2.99 8.89
C THR A 154 -3.67 -2.91 7.40
N TRP A 155 -3.57 -4.06 6.72
CA TRP A 155 -3.89 -4.27 5.31
C TRP A 155 -5.10 -5.19 5.17
N CYS A 156 -5.93 -4.90 4.18
CA CYS A 156 -7.00 -5.74 3.68
C CYS A 156 -6.78 -5.94 2.19
N ALA A 157 -6.91 -7.16 1.69
CA ALA A 157 -6.67 -7.50 0.30
C ALA A 157 -7.78 -8.39 -0.27
N VAL A 158 -8.17 -8.10 -1.50
CA VAL A 158 -9.01 -8.96 -2.35
C VAL A 158 -8.12 -9.55 -3.42
N SER A 159 -8.18 -10.87 -3.59
CA SER A 159 -7.36 -11.58 -4.57
C SER A 159 -7.64 -11.08 -6.00
N PRO A 160 -6.66 -11.14 -6.91
CA PRO A 160 -6.85 -10.74 -8.31
C PRO A 160 -8.04 -11.47 -8.98
N GLU A 161 -8.25 -12.75 -8.67
CA GLU A 161 -9.39 -13.56 -9.17
C GLU A 161 -10.78 -13.03 -8.76
N HIS A 162 -10.84 -12.15 -7.75
CA HIS A 162 -12.07 -11.57 -7.23
C HIS A 162 -12.13 -10.05 -7.43
N GLY A 163 -11.12 -9.42 -8.03
CA GLY A 163 -11.06 -7.97 -8.23
C GLY A 163 -12.27 -7.41 -8.98
N GLN A 164 -12.74 -8.07 -10.05
CA GLN A 164 -13.93 -7.63 -10.79
C GLN A 164 -15.21 -7.65 -9.93
N ARG A 165 -15.30 -8.56 -8.95
CA ARG A 165 -16.46 -8.63 -8.05
C ARG A 165 -16.45 -7.45 -7.09
N LEU A 166 -15.27 -7.03 -6.63
CA LEU A 166 -15.11 -5.80 -5.84
C LEU A 166 -15.48 -4.56 -6.67
N GLU A 167 -15.05 -4.49 -7.94
CA GLU A 167 -15.41 -3.38 -8.83
C GLU A 167 -16.92 -3.27 -9.04
N LEU A 168 -17.61 -4.39 -9.28
CA LEU A 168 -19.06 -4.40 -9.43
C LEU A 168 -19.76 -3.91 -8.16
N LEU A 169 -19.35 -4.41 -6.99
CA LEU A 169 -19.86 -3.93 -5.70
C LEU A 169 -19.59 -2.43 -5.53
N ALA A 170 -18.38 -1.97 -5.85
CA ALA A 170 -18.03 -0.56 -5.72
C ALA A 170 -18.89 0.33 -6.65
N ARG A 171 -19.19 -0.12 -7.88
CA ARG A 171 -20.08 0.62 -8.78
C ARG A 171 -21.48 0.80 -8.21
N GLU A 172 -22.00 -0.23 -7.52
CA GLU A 172 -23.31 -0.18 -6.85
C GLU A 172 -23.29 0.74 -5.63
N LEU A 173 -22.22 0.71 -4.84
CA LEU A 173 -22.07 1.53 -3.63
C LEU A 173 -21.81 3.02 -3.94
N PHE A 174 -21.12 3.32 -5.04
CA PHE A 174 -20.65 4.66 -5.39
C PHE A 174 -21.17 5.11 -6.77
N LEU A 175 -22.50 5.07 -6.96
CA LEU A 175 -23.18 5.38 -8.23
C LEU A 175 -22.76 6.71 -8.87
N GLY A 176 -22.57 7.76 -8.07
CA GLY A 176 -22.15 9.07 -8.58
C GLY A 176 -20.74 9.02 -9.18
N SER A 177 -19.80 8.35 -8.50
CA SER A 177 -18.42 8.20 -8.96
C SER A 177 -18.32 7.29 -10.18
N SER A 178 -19.06 6.17 -10.19
CA SER A 178 -19.01 5.18 -11.27
C SER A 178 -19.60 5.70 -12.59
N GLN A 179 -20.54 6.63 -12.55
CA GLN A 179 -21.04 7.32 -13.74
C GLN A 179 -20.01 8.29 -14.35
N GLY A 180 -19.10 8.84 -13.52
CA GLY A 180 -18.08 9.79 -13.97
C GLY A 180 -16.79 9.13 -14.47
N CYS A 181 -16.42 7.96 -13.93
CA CYS A 181 -15.22 7.23 -14.29
C CYS A 181 -15.40 5.73 -14.11
N GLU A 182 -15.16 4.95 -15.17
CA GLU A 182 -15.28 3.48 -15.12
C GLU A 182 -14.26 2.82 -14.18
N ALA A 183 -13.11 3.46 -13.99
CA ALA A 183 -12.00 3.03 -13.14
C ALA A 183 -11.87 3.92 -11.87
N PHE A 184 -12.97 4.44 -11.33
CA PHE A 184 -12.94 5.41 -10.22
C PHE A 184 -12.24 4.92 -8.94
N LEU A 185 -12.05 3.60 -8.75
CA LEU A 185 -11.24 3.07 -7.65
C LEU A 185 -9.77 3.55 -7.72
N ARG A 186 -9.26 3.85 -8.92
CA ARG A 186 -7.94 4.47 -9.12
C ARG A 186 -7.84 5.88 -8.53
N HIS A 187 -8.97 6.53 -8.21
CA HIS A 187 -8.97 7.82 -7.53
C HIS A 187 -8.60 7.69 -6.04
N LYS A 188 -8.48 6.47 -5.50
CA LYS A 188 -8.11 6.19 -4.11
C LYS A 188 -9.00 6.89 -3.07
N VAL A 189 -10.32 6.94 -3.35
CA VAL A 189 -11.33 7.58 -2.46
C VAL A 189 -12.35 6.61 -1.85
N ALA A 190 -12.42 5.36 -2.32
CA ALA A 190 -13.47 4.42 -1.94
C ALA A 190 -13.06 3.57 -0.72
N LEU A 191 -13.73 3.78 0.41
CA LEU A 191 -13.56 2.96 1.62
C LEU A 191 -14.73 1.98 1.75
N ILE A 192 -14.41 0.68 1.78
CA ILE A 192 -15.39 -0.41 1.94
C ILE A 192 -14.93 -1.28 3.10
N SER A 193 -15.80 -1.47 4.09
CA SER A 193 -15.43 -2.23 5.30
C SER A 193 -15.39 -3.74 5.04
N PRO A 194 -14.59 -4.50 5.82
CA PRO A 194 -14.64 -5.97 5.84
C PRO A 194 -16.05 -6.55 6.03
N THR A 195 -16.90 -5.89 6.83
CA THR A 195 -18.30 -6.29 7.04
C THR A 195 -19.09 -6.23 5.74
N VAL A 196 -18.97 -5.13 4.99
CA VAL A 196 -19.66 -4.94 3.70
C VAL A 196 -19.16 -5.96 2.67
N LEU A 197 -17.86 -6.22 2.63
CA LEU A 197 -17.30 -7.27 1.75
C LEU A 197 -17.90 -8.64 2.07
N LYS A 198 -17.94 -9.01 3.36
CA LYS A 198 -18.50 -10.27 3.83
C LYS A 198 -19.99 -10.41 3.51
N GLU A 199 -20.78 -9.36 3.74
CA GLU A 199 -22.22 -9.35 3.45
C GLU A 199 -22.53 -9.49 1.96
N ASN A 200 -21.64 -9.01 1.09
CA ASN A 200 -21.75 -9.12 -0.37
C ASN A 200 -20.96 -10.32 -0.94
N GLY A 201 -20.49 -11.21 -0.06
CA GLY A 201 -19.79 -12.44 -0.45
C GLY A 201 -18.47 -12.24 -1.17
N ILE A 202 -17.82 -11.07 -1.03
CA ILE A 202 -16.49 -10.79 -1.59
C ILE A 202 -15.44 -11.41 -0.67
N PRO A 203 -14.66 -12.41 -1.12
CA PRO A 203 -13.60 -12.98 -0.31
C PRO A 203 -12.45 -11.97 -0.16
N PHE A 204 -11.95 -11.82 1.06
CA PHE A 204 -10.84 -10.94 1.39
C PHE A 204 -9.99 -11.55 2.49
N ASN A 205 -8.73 -11.15 2.54
CA ASN A 205 -7.80 -11.45 3.62
C ASN A 205 -7.40 -10.14 4.31
N HIS A 206 -6.93 -10.24 5.55
CA HIS A 206 -6.33 -9.11 6.25
C HIS A 206 -5.00 -9.52 6.87
N MET A 207 -4.11 -8.56 7.00
CA MET A 207 -2.78 -8.76 7.56
C MET A 207 -2.32 -7.50 8.27
N THR A 208 -1.62 -7.68 9.38
CA THR A 208 -0.96 -6.59 10.09
C THR A 208 0.52 -6.59 9.74
N GLN A 209 1.09 -5.45 9.40
CA GLN A 209 2.51 -5.22 9.13
C GLN A 209 3.14 -4.51 10.32
N GLU A 210 4.20 -5.09 10.86
CA GLU A 210 4.98 -4.55 11.98
C GLU A 210 6.27 -3.86 11.47
N ALA A 211 6.92 -3.10 12.35
CA ALA A 211 8.16 -2.40 12.02
C ALA A 211 9.25 -3.40 11.61
N GLY A 212 9.95 -3.08 10.52
CA GLY A 212 10.97 -3.92 9.92
C GLY A 212 10.43 -4.96 8.92
N GLU A 213 9.13 -5.01 8.65
CA GLU A 213 8.55 -5.96 7.70
C GLU A 213 8.24 -5.33 6.34
N PHE A 214 8.32 -6.15 5.29
CA PHE A 214 7.89 -5.79 3.95
C PHE A 214 6.50 -6.34 3.65
N MET A 215 5.71 -5.57 2.89
CA MET A 215 4.49 -6.01 2.23
C MET A 215 4.68 -5.89 0.73
N VAL A 216 4.29 -6.92 0.00
CA VAL A 216 4.32 -6.97 -1.48
C VAL A 216 2.91 -7.13 -1.98
N THR A 217 2.44 -6.18 -2.79
CA THR A 217 1.18 -6.31 -3.54
C THR A 217 1.48 -6.87 -4.93
N PHE A 218 0.58 -7.70 -5.43
CA PHE A 218 0.72 -8.35 -6.73
C PHE A 218 -0.19 -7.67 -7.78
N PRO A 219 0.09 -7.82 -9.08
CA PRO A 219 -0.72 -7.28 -10.15
C PRO A 219 -2.21 -7.56 -9.96
N TYR A 220 -3.01 -6.51 -10.10
CA TYR A 220 -4.47 -6.54 -9.94
C TYR A 220 -4.97 -6.97 -8.54
N GLY A 221 -4.08 -7.04 -7.54
CA GLY A 221 -4.42 -7.29 -6.14
C GLY A 221 -4.98 -6.04 -5.48
N TYR A 222 -6.31 -5.97 -5.37
CA TYR A 222 -6.96 -4.86 -4.69
C TYR A 222 -6.60 -4.85 -3.21
N HIS A 223 -6.22 -3.69 -2.68
CA HIS A 223 -5.87 -3.54 -1.28
C HIS A 223 -6.30 -2.19 -0.70
N ALA A 224 -6.51 -2.17 0.60
CA ALA A 224 -6.87 -1.01 1.41
C ALA A 224 -6.39 -1.21 2.85
N GLY A 225 -6.40 -0.17 3.67
CA GLY A 225 -5.96 -0.31 5.06
C GLY A 225 -5.81 1.00 5.80
N PHE A 226 -5.27 0.93 7.02
CA PHE A 226 -5.17 2.07 7.92
C PHE A 226 -3.99 1.96 8.89
N ASN A 227 -3.60 3.10 9.46
CA ASN A 227 -2.60 3.20 10.52
C ASN A 227 -3.30 3.46 11.87
N PRO A 228 -3.04 2.64 12.90
CA PRO A 228 -3.53 2.80 14.26
C PRO A 228 -2.61 3.67 15.13
N GLY A 229 -1.65 4.39 14.55
CA GLY A 229 -0.80 5.29 15.31
C GLY A 229 0.30 5.90 14.45
N PHE A 230 1.22 6.59 15.10
CA PHE A 230 2.34 7.23 14.41
C PHE A 230 3.25 6.16 13.80
N SER A 231 3.57 6.31 12.52
CA SER A 231 4.44 5.38 11.80
C SER A 231 5.09 6.01 10.58
N CYS A 232 6.11 5.34 10.06
CA CYS A 232 6.74 5.69 8.78
C CYS A 232 6.91 4.44 7.93
N ALA A 233 6.45 4.54 6.68
CA ALA A 233 6.62 3.51 5.66
C ALA A 233 7.27 4.12 4.41
N GLU A 234 7.96 3.29 3.64
CA GLU A 234 8.46 3.63 2.31
C GLU A 234 7.83 2.68 1.29
N GLY A 235 7.48 3.16 0.11
CA GLY A 235 6.92 2.31 -0.95
C GLY A 235 7.28 2.75 -2.35
N ILE A 236 7.27 1.80 -3.27
CA ILE A 236 7.55 1.98 -4.70
C ILE A 236 6.86 0.88 -5.52
N ASN A 237 6.60 1.12 -6.80
CA ASN A 237 6.20 0.09 -7.74
C ASN A 237 7.40 -0.64 -8.36
N PHE A 238 7.18 -1.87 -8.81
CA PHE A 238 8.19 -2.61 -9.56
C PHE A 238 7.54 -3.58 -10.56
N ALA A 239 8.36 -4.11 -11.47
CA ALA A 239 7.94 -5.08 -12.48
C ALA A 239 9.04 -6.15 -12.64
N ILE A 240 8.63 -7.40 -12.86
CA ILE A 240 9.53 -8.54 -13.09
C ILE A 240 9.29 -9.13 -14.49
N LEU A 241 10.23 -9.96 -14.97
CA LEU A 241 10.16 -10.66 -16.27
C LEU A 241 9.53 -12.06 -16.16
#